data_AF-A0A220S3E5-F1
#
_entry.id   AF-A0A220S3E5-F1
#
_cell.length_a   1.000
_cell.length_b   1.000
_cell.length_c   1.000
_cell.angle_alpha   90.00
_cell.angle_beta   90.00
_cell.angle_gamma   90.00
#
_symmetry.space_group_name_H-M   'P 1'
#
loop_
_entity.id
_entity.type
_entity.pdbx_description
1 polymer ?
#
loop_
_entity_poly.entity_id
_entity_poly.type
_entity_poly.pdbx_seq_one_letter_code
_entity_poly.pdbx_strand_id
1 'polypeptide(L)' 'MKKFALIALTAMTLLSACNTISGMGRDVSAAADAMSNKAESAKSY' A
#
# COMPACT_ATOMS: atom_id res chain seq x y z
N MET A 1 -29.21 -6.65 -14.77
CA MET A 1 -28.51 -7.50 -13.77
C MET A 1 -26.98 -7.47 -13.93
N LYS A 2 -26.42 -7.64 -15.13
CA LYS A 2 -24.95 -7.60 -15.39
C LYS A 2 -24.22 -6.33 -14.90
N LYS A 3 -24.87 -5.17 -14.99
CA LYS A 3 -24.31 -3.87 -14.54
C LYS A 3 -24.07 -3.80 -13.03
N PHE A 4 -24.98 -4.38 -12.25
CA PHE A 4 -24.87 -4.42 -10.78
C PHE A 4 -23.78 -5.37 -10.30
N ALA A 5 -23.58 -6.49 -11.02
CA ALA A 5 -22.49 -7.42 -10.71
C ALA A 5 -21.11 -6.78 -10.91
N LEU A 6 -20.94 -5.95 -11.94
CA LEU A 6 -19.68 -5.25 -12.18
C LEU A 6 -19.39 -4.18 -11.10
N ILE A 7 -20.41 -3.42 -10.68
CA ILE A 7 -20.29 -2.42 -9.62
C ILE A 7 -19.94 -3.09 -8.28
N ALA A 8 -20.53 -4.24 -7.98
CA ALA A 8 -20.23 -4.99 -6.77
C ALA A 8 -18.78 -5.51 -6.75
N LEU A 9 -18.27 -5.96 -7.89
CA LEU A 9 -16.90 -6.45 -8.02
C LEU A 9 -15.86 -5.34 -7.77
N THR A 10 -16.05 -4.16 -8.36
CA THR A 10 -15.15 -3.02 -8.13
C THR A 10 -15.26 -2.47 -6.72
N ALA A 11 -16.44 -2.48 -6.11
CA ALA A 11 -16.60 -2.10 -4.71
C ALA A 11 -15.81 -3.04 -3.79
N MET A 12 -15.84 -4.36 -4.03
CA MET A 12 -15.09 -5.32 -3.22
C MET A 12 -13.56 -5.18 -3.35
N THR A 13 -13.06 -4.88 -4.56
CA THR A 13 -11.62 -4.64 -4.75
C THR A 13 -11.18 -3.34 -4.10
N LEU A 14 -12.00 -2.28 -4.15
CA LEU A 14 -11.74 -1.02 -3.46
C LEU A 14 -11.77 -1.17 -1.92
N LEU A 15 -12.74 -1.91 -1.36
CA LEU A 15 -12.78 -2.20 0.08
C LEU A 15 -11.60 -3.07 0.52
N SER A 16 -11.22 -4.07 -0.27
CA SER A 16 -10.01 -4.86 -0.02
C SER A 16 -8.75 -4.02 -0.16
N ALA A 17 -8.73 -3.06 -1.09
CA ALA A 17 -7.63 -2.12 -1.23
C ALA A 17 -7.53 -1.19 -0.02
N CYS A 18 -8.62 -0.65 0.53
CA CYS A 18 -8.54 0.16 1.75
C CYS A 18 -8.00 -0.62 2.97
N ASN A 19 -8.40 -1.90 3.12
CA ASN A 19 -7.86 -2.77 4.18
C ASN A 19 -6.43 -3.27 3.89
N THR A 20 -6.06 -3.49 2.62
CA THR A 20 -4.72 -3.96 2.21
C THR A 20 -3.70 -2.82 2.14
N ILE A 21 -4.09 -1.61 1.71
CA ILE A 21 -3.26 -0.40 1.70
C ILE A 21 -2.85 -0.01 3.12
N SER A 22 -3.67 -0.30 4.13
CA SER A 22 -3.31 -0.07 5.53
C SER A 22 -2.19 -1.02 6.00
N GLY A 23 -2.18 -2.28 5.55
CA GLY A 23 -1.10 -3.24 5.82
C GLY A 23 0.14 -3.00 4.94
N MET A 24 -0.05 -2.95 3.63
CA MET A 24 1.00 -2.69 2.63
C MET A 24 1.65 -1.31 2.85
N GLY A 25 0.90 -0.29 3.25
CA GLY A 25 1.44 1.03 3.57
C GLY A 25 2.36 1.04 4.79
N ARG A 26 2.10 0.15 5.76
CA ARG A 26 2.96 -0.03 6.94
C ARG A 26 4.24 -0.77 6.57
N ASP A 27 4.17 -1.78 5.71
CA ASP A 27 5.34 -2.51 5.20
C ASP A 27 6.21 -1.62 4.28
N VAL A 28 5.58 -0.85 3.38
CA VAL A 28 6.26 0.12 2.51
C VAL A 28 6.89 1.25 3.33
N SER A 29 6.19 1.77 4.34
CA SER A 29 6.77 2.79 5.23
C SER A 29 7.97 2.26 6.00
N ALA A 30 7.89 1.05 6.57
CA ALA A 30 9.03 0.45 7.29
C ALA A 30 10.23 0.19 6.36
N ALA A 31 9.99 -0.27 5.13
CA ALA A 31 11.04 -0.44 4.13
C ALA A 31 11.64 0.91 3.69
N ALA A 32 10.82 1.94 3.51
CA ALA A 32 11.26 3.29 3.17
C ALA A 32 12.06 3.96 4.30
N ASP A 33 11.66 3.77 5.55
CA ASP A 33 12.38 4.27 6.73
C ASP A 33 13.76 3.60 6.85
N ALA A 34 13.81 2.27 6.70
CA ALA A 34 15.07 1.53 6.69
C ALA A 34 16.00 1.98 5.56
N MET A 35 15.47 2.22 4.35
CA MET A 35 16.27 2.71 3.22
C MET A 35 16.74 4.15 3.42
N SER A 36 15.88 5.03 3.96
CA SER A 36 16.24 6.41 4.28
C SER A 36 17.36 6.47 5.31
N ASN A 37 17.29 5.64 6.34
CA ASN A 37 18.32 5.56 7.39
C ASN A 37 19.66 5.03 6.84
N LYS A 38 19.63 4.06 5.92
CA LYS A 38 20.82 3.59 5.20
C LYS A 38 21.39 4.66 4.26
N ALA A 39 20.54 5.40 3.55
CA ALA A 39 20.96 6.48 2.67
C ALA A 39 21.58 7.66 3.46
N GLU A 40 21.00 8.02 4.60
CA GLU A 40 21.55 9.03 5.52
C GLU A 40 22.91 8.60 6.08
N SER A 41 23.05 7.33 6.47
CA SER A 41 24.32 6.75 6.92
C SER A 41 25.39 6.77 5.82
N ALA A 42 25.02 6.53 4.56
CA ALA A 42 25.94 6.55 3.43
C ALA A 42 26.32 7.96 2.98
N LYS A 43 25.46 8.96 3.22
CA LYS A 43 25.71 10.37 2.91
C LYS A 43 26.72 11.03 3.87
N SER A 44 26.97 10.43 5.03
CA SER A 44 27.94 10.92 6.03
C SER A 44 29.36 10.35 5.88
N TYR A 45 29.68 9.71 4.75
CA TYR A 45 31.05 9.27 4.39
C TYR A 45 31.57 10.10 3.21
#